data_AF-A0A0E1NS69-F1
#
_entry.id   AF-A0A0E1NS69-F1
#
_cell.length_a   1.000
_cell.length_b   1.000
_cell.length_c   1.000
_cell.angle_alpha   90.00
_cell.angle_beta   90.00
_cell.angle_gamma   90.00
#
_symmetry.space_group_name_H-M   'P 1'
#
loop_
_entity.id
_entity.type
_entity.pdbx_description
1 polymer ?
#
loop_
_entity_poly.entity_id
_entity_poly.type
_entity_poly.pdbx_seq_one_letter_code
_entity_poly.pdbx_strand_id
1 'polypeptide(L)'
;MDHFSSVVDNNDSPEACIRREAMEETGYQVDKVQKLFEAYMSPGGVTELVYFFAAEYHPDQKITDEVGVEDEVIEVVELPFHDALAMVADGRIKDGKTIMLLQYAQIHFFPSSLTPQRC
;
A
#
# COMPACT_ATOMS: atom_id res chain seq x y z
N MET A 1 8.60 -3.44 -2.74
CA MET A 1 7.65 -3.92 -1.71
C MET A 1 6.53 -2.93 -1.78
N ASP A 2 5.49 -3.28 -2.51
CA ASP A 2 4.45 -2.34 -2.91
C ASP A 2 3.34 -2.40 -1.88
N HIS A 3 2.83 -1.22 -1.55
CA HIS A 3 1.98 -1.00 -0.39
C HIS A 3 0.54 -0.88 -0.89
N PHE A 4 -0.25 -1.92 -0.64
CA PHE A 4 -1.63 -2.01 -1.11
C PHE A 4 -2.62 -1.77 0.04
N SER A 5 -3.68 -1.01 -0.24
CA SER A 5 -4.78 -0.77 0.69
C SER A 5 -6.10 -0.93 -0.05
N SER A 6 -6.94 -1.87 0.37
CA SER A 6 -8.23 -2.12 -0.29
C SER A 6 -9.41 -1.54 0.48
N VAL A 7 -10.36 -1.02 -0.28
CA VAL A 7 -11.73 -0.79 0.16
C VAL A 7 -12.50 -2.07 -0.16
N VAL A 8 -13.06 -2.73 0.86
CA VAL A 8 -13.74 -4.02 0.65
C VAL A 8 -15.11 -3.76 0.03
N ASP A 9 -15.29 -4.12 -1.25
CA ASP A 9 -16.61 -4.21 -1.88
C ASP A 9 -17.30 -5.55 -1.57
N ASN A 10 -18.63 -5.51 -1.48
CA ASN A 10 -19.49 -6.33 -0.62
C ASN A 10 -19.69 -7.82 -0.99
N ASN A 11 -18.76 -8.52 -1.63
CA ASN A 11 -18.95 -9.96 -1.93
C ASN A 11 -17.70 -10.86 -1.88
N ASP A 12 -16.50 -10.31 -1.81
CA ASP A 12 -15.25 -11.08 -1.77
C ASP A 12 -14.59 -11.05 -0.39
N SER A 13 -13.73 -12.04 -0.08
CA SER A 13 -12.88 -11.94 1.10
C SER A 13 -11.90 -10.77 0.91
N PRO A 14 -11.53 -10.03 1.97
CA PRO A 14 -10.57 -8.93 1.87
C PRO A 14 -9.25 -9.33 1.17
N GLU A 15 -8.80 -10.57 1.35
CA GLU A 15 -7.61 -11.12 0.70
C GLU A 15 -7.80 -11.42 -0.79
N ALA A 16 -9.02 -11.75 -1.24
CA ALA A 16 -9.30 -11.92 -2.66
C ALA A 16 -9.39 -10.54 -3.35
N CYS A 17 -10.06 -9.59 -2.70
CA CYS A 17 -10.20 -8.22 -3.19
C CYS A 17 -8.83 -7.54 -3.39
N ILE A 18 -7.96 -7.58 -2.37
CA ILE A 18 -6.64 -6.93 -2.46
C ILE A 18 -5.73 -7.54 -3.54
N ARG A 19 -5.83 -8.85 -3.80
CA ARG A 19 -5.05 -9.49 -4.88
C ARG A 19 -5.53 -9.03 -6.25
N ARG A 20 -6.85 -8.89 -6.42
CA ARG A 20 -7.46 -8.39 -7.65
C ARG A 20 -7.07 -6.94 -7.89
N GLU A 21 -7.24 -6.07 -6.89
CA GLU A 21 -6.84 -4.66 -6.98
C GLU A 21 -5.34 -4.51 -7.25
N ALA A 22 -4.48 -5.27 -6.59
CA ALA A 22 -3.04 -5.23 -6.85
C ALA A 22 -2.71 -5.53 -8.33
N MET A 23 -3.38 -6.52 -8.92
CA MET A 23 -3.23 -6.81 -10.35
C MET A 23 -3.76 -5.67 -11.22
N GLU A 24 -4.95 -5.15 -10.93
CA GLU A 24 -5.59 -4.09 -11.71
C GLU A 24 -4.79 -2.77 -11.66
N GLU A 25 -4.28 -2.38 -10.50
CA GLU A 25 -3.59 -1.09 -10.30
C GLU A 25 -2.10 -1.12 -10.67
N THR A 26 -1.45 -2.29 -10.61
CA THR A 26 0.01 -2.39 -10.80
C THR A 26 0.46 -3.38 -11.87
N GLY A 27 -0.43 -4.27 -12.31
CA GLY A 27 -0.12 -5.33 -13.25
C GLY A 27 0.61 -6.53 -12.64
N TYR A 28 0.81 -6.55 -11.31
CA TYR A 28 1.51 -7.63 -10.62
C TYR A 28 0.55 -8.66 -10.01
N GLN A 29 0.86 -9.94 -10.21
CA GLN A 29 0.17 -11.03 -9.53
C GLN A 29 0.84 -11.30 -8.18
N VAL A 30 0.16 -10.94 -7.09
CA VAL A 30 0.63 -11.22 -5.73
C VAL A 30 -0.05 -12.46 -5.15
N ASP A 31 0.76 -13.44 -4.72
CA ASP A 31 0.25 -14.70 -4.18
C ASP A 31 -0.08 -14.60 -2.68
N LYS A 32 0.92 -14.22 -1.89
CA LYS A 32 0.84 -14.16 -0.43
C LYS A 32 0.64 -12.72 0.01
N VAL A 33 -0.55 -12.45 0.54
CA VAL A 33 -0.91 -11.18 1.15
C VAL A 33 -0.97 -11.37 2.67
N GLN A 34 -0.36 -10.46 3.41
CA GLN A 34 -0.39 -10.41 4.86
C GLN A 34 -1.31 -9.26 5.29
N LYS A 35 -2.38 -9.57 6.03
CA LYS A 35 -3.19 -8.53 6.69
C LYS A 35 -2.35 -7.82 7.75
N LEU A 36 -2.33 -6.50 7.72
CA LEU A 36 -1.59 -5.66 8.67
C LEU A 36 -2.52 -5.14 9.77
N PHE A 37 -3.51 -4.34 9.38
CA PHE A 37 -4.48 -3.72 10.29
C PHE A 37 -5.73 -3.30 9.52
N GLU A 38 -6.70 -2.75 10.24
CA GLU A 38 -7.92 -2.14 9.69
C GLU A 38 -8.14 -0.78 10.34
N ALA A 39 -8.65 0.18 9.57
CA ALA A 39 -8.85 1.54 10.06
C ALA A 39 -10.06 2.21 9.39
N TYR A 40 -10.79 2.99 10.18
CA TYR A 40 -11.73 3.97 9.65
C TYR A 40 -10.96 5.20 9.19
N MET A 41 -11.08 5.58 7.92
CA MET A 41 -10.35 6.72 7.36
C MET A 41 -10.82 8.07 7.92
N SER A 42 -12.09 8.18 8.27
CA SER A 42 -12.65 9.35 8.95
C SER A 42 -13.84 8.92 9.82
N PRO A 43 -13.62 8.51 11.09
CA PRO A 43 -14.67 8.00 11.97
C PRO A 43 -15.86 8.95 12.20
N GLY A 44 -15.71 10.24 11.88
CA GLY A 44 -16.78 11.23 11.95
C GLY A 44 -17.50 11.51 10.63
N GLY A 45 -17.02 10.97 9.50
CA GLY A 45 -17.53 11.29 8.16
C GLY A 45 -17.79 10.08 7.26
N VAL A 46 -17.10 8.96 7.47
CA VAL A 46 -17.30 7.71 6.73
C VAL A 46 -17.37 6.54 7.68
N THR A 47 -18.30 5.62 7.41
CA THR A 47 -18.46 4.37 8.17
C THR A 47 -17.66 3.21 7.57
N GLU A 48 -16.90 3.49 6.51
CA GLU A 48 -16.15 2.49 5.78
C GLU A 48 -14.90 2.08 6.53
N LEU A 49 -14.78 0.76 6.75
CA LEU A 49 -13.62 0.13 7.36
C LEU A 49 -12.67 -0.35 6.25
N VAL A 50 -11.48 0.23 6.21
CA VAL A 50 -10.46 -0.08 5.20
C VAL A 50 -9.51 -1.14 5.76
N TYR A 51 -9.17 -2.14 4.95
CA TYR A 51 -8.28 -3.23 5.31
C TYR A 51 -6.92 -3.05 4.63
N PHE A 52 -5.85 -3.13 5.41
CA PHE A 52 -4.49 -2.87 4.95
C PHE A 52 -3.70 -4.17 4.87
N PHE A 53 -2.95 -4.32 3.77
CA PHE A 53 -2.19 -5.52 3.48
C PHE A 53 -0.75 -5.17 3.04
N ALA A 54 0.14 -6.13 3.19
CA ALA A 54 1.43 -6.13 2.51
C ALA A 54 1.59 -7.40 1.68
N ALA A 55 2.27 -7.28 0.55
CA ALA A 55 2.68 -8.41 -0.26
C ALA A 55 4.12 -8.22 -0.74
N GLU A 56 4.87 -9.32 -0.75
CA GLU A 56 6.11 -9.38 -1.52
C GLU A 56 5.76 -9.73 -2.96
N TYR A 57 6.46 -9.11 -3.89
CA TYR A 57 6.36 -9.42 -5.31
C TYR A 57 7.75 -9.39 -5.94
N HIS A 58 7.87 -10.06 -7.08
CA HIS A 58 9.06 -10.11 -7.91
C HIS A 58 8.76 -9.61 -9.32
N PRO A 59 9.77 -9.09 -10.04
CA PRO A 59 9.57 -8.57 -11.40
C PRO A 59 8.98 -9.57 -12.40
N ASP A 60 9.20 -10.88 -12.20
CA ASP A 60 8.65 -11.96 -13.02
C ASP A 60 7.15 -12.24 -12.75
N GLN A 61 6.57 -11.62 -11.73
CA GLN A 61 5.14 -11.69 -11.44
C GLN A 61 4.34 -10.57 -12.14
N LYS A 62 4.99 -9.71 -12.93
CA LYS A 62 4.30 -8.71 -13.75
C LYS A 62 3.65 -9.38 -14.96
N ILE A 63 2.34 -9.26 -15.07
CA ILE A 63 1.54 -9.88 -16.14
C ILE A 63 1.19 -8.88 -17.23
N THR A 64 1.06 -7.60 -16.88
CA THR A 64 0.68 -6.55 -17.82
C THR A 64 1.27 -5.19 -17.42
N ASP A 65 1.45 -4.31 -18.40
CA ASP A 65 1.73 -2.88 -18.19
C ASP A 65 0.44 -2.04 -18.29
N GLU A 66 -0.67 -2.64 -18.71
CA GLU A 66 -2.00 -2.02 -18.70
C GLU A 66 -2.52 -2.02 -17.25
N VAL A 67 -2.55 -0.83 -16.65
CA VAL A 67 -2.94 -0.61 -15.25
C VAL A 67 -4.08 0.41 -15.14
N GLY A 68 -4.87 0.29 -14.08
CA GLY A 68 -6.09 1.07 -13.86
C GLY A 68 -7.33 0.41 -14.47
N VAL A 69 -8.49 0.68 -13.88
CA VAL A 69 -9.79 0.25 -14.38
C VAL A 69 -10.68 1.44 -14.67
N GLU A 70 -11.51 1.32 -15.72
CA GLU A 70 -12.47 2.35 -16.13
C GLU A 70 -11.83 3.74 -16.37
N ASP A 71 -12.22 4.73 -15.56
CA ASP A 71 -11.79 6.13 -15.67
C ASP A 71 -10.56 6.45 -14.78
N GLU A 72 -9.95 5.45 -14.17
CA GLU A 72 -8.76 5.62 -13.34
C GLU A 72 -7.51 5.82 -14.20
N VAL A 73 -6.75 6.87 -13.87
CA VAL A 73 -5.45 7.15 -14.50
C VAL A 73 -4.36 6.83 -13.48
N ILE A 74 -3.75 5.65 -13.62
CA ILE A 74 -2.73 5.15 -12.70
C ILE A 74 -1.37 5.09 -13.41
N GLU A 75 -0.32 5.52 -12.70
CA GLU A 75 1.06 5.35 -13.09
C GLU A 75 1.79 4.60 -11.97
N VAL A 76 2.40 3.46 -12.29
CA VAL A 76 3.21 2.71 -11.33
C VAL A 76 4.60 3.33 -11.24
N VAL A 77 4.97 3.75 -10.03
CA VAL A 77 6.29 4.35 -9.75
C VAL A 77 7.05 3.47 -8.76
N GLU A 78 8.20 2.96 -9.18
CA GLU A 78 9.15 2.31 -8.28
C GLU A 78 10.17 3.32 -7.76
N LEU A 79 10.26 3.46 -6.44
CA LEU A 79 11.19 4.38 -5.80
C LEU A 79 11.87 3.75 -4.58
N PRO A 80 13.08 4.20 -4.22
CA PRO A 80 13.72 3.78 -2.98
C PRO A 80 12.84 4.12 -1.76
N PHE A 81 12.75 3.18 -0.82
CA PHE A 81 11.88 3.33 0.36
C PHE A 81 12.19 4.60 1.18
N HIS A 82 13.46 4.98 1.30
CA HIS A 82 13.86 6.20 2.02
C HIS A 82 13.40 7.48 1.33
N ASP A 83 13.33 7.49 -0.01
CA ASP A 83 12.83 8.62 -0.78
C ASP A 83 11.31 8.75 -0.59
N ALA A 84 10.58 7.62 -0.56
CA ALA A 84 9.15 7.63 -0.26
C ALA A 84 8.87 8.23 1.13
N LEU A 85 9.67 7.88 2.13
CA LEU A 85 9.55 8.47 3.47
C LEU A 85 9.92 9.97 3.48
N ALA A 86 10.92 10.38 2.72
CA ALA A 86 11.25 11.81 2.58
C ALA A 86 10.10 12.58 1.91
N MET A 87 9.43 11.98 0.92
CA MET A 87 8.25 12.55 0.27
C MET A 87 7.04 12.66 1.20
N VAL A 88 6.89 11.75 2.17
CA VAL A 88 5.91 11.93 3.26
C VAL A 88 6.29 13.12 4.14
N ALA A 89 7.57 13.22 4.52
CA ALA A 89 8.04 14.28 5.42
C ALA A 89 7.96 15.69 4.80
N ASP A 90 8.23 15.84 3.51
CA ASP A 90 8.15 17.12 2.79
C ASP A 90 6.76 17.42 2.20
N GLY A 91 5.81 16.48 2.34
CA GLY A 91 4.43 16.64 1.93
C GLY A 91 4.19 16.44 0.43
N ARG A 92 5.11 15.83 -0.33
CA ARG A 92 4.82 15.36 -1.69
C ARG A 92 3.85 14.18 -1.69
N ILE A 93 3.93 13.28 -0.72
CA ILE A 93 2.91 12.26 -0.47
C ILE A 93 1.94 12.79 0.59
N LYS A 94 0.65 12.86 0.23
CA LYS A 94 -0.43 13.36 1.09
C LYS A 94 -1.58 12.38 1.27
N ASP A 95 -1.51 11.22 0.61
CA ASP A 95 -2.54 10.19 0.73
C ASP A 95 -2.41 9.46 2.08
N GLY A 96 -3.53 9.34 2.80
CA GLY A 96 -3.56 8.76 4.14
C GLY A 96 -3.18 7.28 4.16
N LYS A 97 -3.64 6.51 3.18
CA LYS A 97 -3.39 5.06 3.14
C LYS A 97 -1.91 4.79 2.86
N THR A 98 -1.34 5.50 1.89
CA THR A 98 0.09 5.44 1.56
C THR A 98 0.96 5.83 2.76
N ILE A 99 0.62 6.93 3.46
CA ILE A 99 1.37 7.38 4.63
C ILE A 99 1.37 6.31 5.74
N MET A 100 0.20 5.75 6.06
CA MET A 100 0.07 4.72 7.10
C MET A 100 0.89 3.48 6.76
N LEU A 101 0.83 3.02 5.51
CA LEU A 101 1.54 1.84 5.04
C LEU A 101 3.06 2.03 5.05
N LEU A 102 3.58 3.15 4.57
CA LEU A 102 5.02 3.45 4.59
C LEU A 102 5.55 3.55 6.03
N GLN A 103 4.80 4.20 6.93
CA GLN A 103 5.20 4.27 8.34
C GLN A 103 5.14 2.90 9.03
N TYR A 104 4.12 2.09 8.73
CA TYR A 104 4.04 0.72 9.24
C TYR A 104 5.26 -0.10 8.80
N ALA A 105 5.62 -0.06 7.51
CA ALA A 105 6.79 -0.77 7.00
C ALA A 105 8.10 -0.30 7.67
N GLN A 106 8.27 1.00 7.91
CA GLN A 106 9.44 1.54 8.61
C GLN A 106 9.54 0.99 10.05
N ILE A 107 8.42 0.84 10.74
CA ILE A 107 8.38 0.34 12.13
C ILE A 107 8.62 -1.17 12.19
N HIS A 108 8.01 -1.93 11.28
CA HIS A 108 7.91 -3.39 11.39
C HIS A 108 8.88 -4.18 10.50
N PHE A 109 9.28 -3.64 9.34
CA PHE A 109 10.13 -4.35 8.37
C PHE A 109 11.57 -3.81 8.34
N PHE A 110 11.79 -2.56 8.80
CA PHE A 110 13.11 -1.93 8.83
C PHE A 110 13.49 -1.38 10.22
N PRO A 111 13.55 -2.20 11.28
CA PRO A 111 13.68 -1.74 12.66
C PRO A 111 15.04 -1.11 13.07
N SER A 112 15.91 -0.73 12.13
CA SER A 112 17.31 -0.35 12.40
C SER A 112 17.68 1.13 12.23
N SER A 113 16.73 2.06 12.08
CA SER A 113 17.01 3.52 12.06
C SER A 113 16.60 4.30 13.33
N LEU A 114 15.99 3.66 14.33
CA LEU A 114 15.55 4.31 15.57
C LEU A 114 16.65 4.49 16.64
N THR A 115 17.93 4.43 16.27
CA THR A 115 18.98 4.88 17.19
C THR A 115 19.12 6.39 17.04
N PRO A 116 18.66 7.24 17.98
CA PRO A 116 19.17 8.59 18.02
C PRO A 116 20.67 8.49 18.22
N GLN A 117 21.47 9.00 17.27
CA GLN A 117 22.83 9.42 17.62
C GLN A 117 22.66 10.52 18.67
N ARG A 118 22.62 10.12 19.94
CA ARG A 118 22.84 11.02 21.05
C ARG A 118 24.25 11.57 20.86
N CYS A 119 24.37 12.89 20.76
CA CYS A 119 25.60 13.58 21.10
C CYS A 119 26.04 13.20 22.52
#